data_AF-A0AA94JQE2-F1
#
_entry.id   AF-A0AA94JQE2-F1
#
_cell.length_a   1.000
_cell.length_b   1.000
_cell.length_c   1.000
_cell.angle_alpha   90.00
_cell.angle_beta   90.00
_cell.angle_gamma   90.00
#
_symmetry.space_group_name_H-M   'P 1'
#
loop_
_entity.id
_entity.type
_entity.pdbx_description
1 polymer ?
#
loop_
_entity_poly.entity_id
_entity_poly.type
_entity_poly.pdbx_seq_one_letter_code
_entity_poly.pdbx_strand_id
1 'polypeptide(L)'
;MKNLLEKIKEKTLKIEGFSINEDIDIINNSNNESEIQQQLNNILYKLYLINLKDDILSFQNYFLTYELTSDKNIWTWIESSLSLLVRINKEKEDIENLERCLNKIKSAFNIGKNEMIIEVNTNARKRRQNGFLLKNDKISEAISEADNELEKEYRLSHIKELFFIDAIGNGDTITKEFIDSEIANNIHFFSSLNK
;
A
#
# COMPACT_ATOMS: atom_id res chain seq x y z
N MET A 1 1.97 -14.89 -11.72
CA MET A 1 0.96 -14.21 -10.88
C MET A 1 -0.20 -15.14 -10.52
N LYS A 2 -0.99 -15.65 -11.48
CA LYS A 2 -2.17 -16.52 -11.19
C LYS A 2 -1.89 -17.70 -10.25
N ASN A 3 -0.89 -18.54 -10.55
CA ASN A 3 -0.52 -19.67 -9.69
C ASN A 3 -0.11 -19.29 -8.26
N LEU A 4 0.42 -18.07 -8.08
CA LEU A 4 0.79 -17.57 -6.76
C LEU A 4 -0.44 -17.11 -5.98
N LEU A 5 -1.35 -16.40 -6.64
CA LEU A 5 -2.63 -15.98 -6.06
C LEU A 5 -3.49 -17.17 -5.63
N GLU A 6 -3.54 -18.26 -6.42
CA GLU A 6 -4.28 -19.48 -6.03
C GLU A 6 -3.69 -20.15 -4.78
N LYS A 7 -2.36 -20.26 -4.67
CA LYS A 7 -1.71 -20.79 -3.46
C LYS A 7 -2.01 -19.95 -2.23
N ILE A 8 -2.02 -18.63 -2.38
CA ILE A 8 -2.35 -17.71 -1.30
C ILE A 8 -3.83 -17.85 -0.93
N LYS A 9 -4.73 -17.93 -1.93
CA LYS A 9 -6.16 -18.18 -1.74
C LYS A 9 -6.37 -19.42 -0.87
N GLU A 10 -5.80 -20.56 -1.24
CA GLU A 10 -5.86 -21.81 -0.48
C GLU A 10 -5.37 -21.66 0.97
N LYS A 11 -4.29 -20.92 1.19
CA LYS A 11 -3.74 -20.65 2.53
C LYS A 11 -4.69 -19.80 3.37
N THR A 12 -5.30 -18.79 2.75
CA THR A 12 -6.18 -17.83 3.42
C THR A 12 -7.59 -18.35 3.71
N LEU A 13 -8.06 -19.39 2.99
CA LEU A 13 -9.36 -20.05 3.25
C LEU A 13 -9.51 -20.60 4.68
N LYS A 14 -8.39 -20.80 5.38
CA LYS A 14 -8.36 -21.33 6.76
C LYS A 14 -8.47 -20.23 7.82
N ILE A 15 -8.54 -18.97 7.43
CA ILE A 15 -8.56 -17.81 8.32
C ILE A 15 -9.99 -17.27 8.38
N GLU A 16 -10.62 -17.40 9.54
CA GLU A 16 -12.00 -16.94 9.75
C GLU A 16 -12.11 -15.42 9.57
N GLY A 17 -13.19 -14.96 8.93
CA GLY A 17 -13.43 -13.54 8.69
C GLY A 17 -12.52 -12.88 7.63
N PHE A 18 -11.61 -13.64 7.00
CA PHE A 18 -10.69 -13.14 5.99
C PHE A 18 -11.02 -13.68 4.60
N SER A 19 -11.12 -12.78 3.61
CA SER A 19 -11.31 -13.16 2.22
C SER A 19 -10.59 -12.22 1.26
N ILE A 20 -9.97 -12.82 0.25
CA ILE A 20 -9.39 -12.15 -0.92
C ILE A 20 -10.02 -12.68 -2.22
N ASN A 21 -11.10 -13.47 -2.12
CA ASN A 21 -11.69 -14.16 -3.27
C ASN A 21 -12.21 -13.16 -4.30
N GLU A 22 -12.94 -12.14 -3.85
CA GLU A 22 -13.46 -11.09 -4.73
C GLU A 22 -12.34 -10.34 -5.46
N ASP A 23 -11.26 -9.98 -4.75
CA ASP A 23 -10.10 -9.31 -5.34
C ASP A 23 -9.45 -10.20 -6.42
N ILE A 24 -9.29 -11.51 -6.15
CA ILE A 24 -8.73 -12.48 -7.09
C ILE A 24 -9.64 -12.67 -8.31
N ASP A 25 -10.95 -12.76 -8.09
CA ASP A 25 -11.93 -12.93 -9.16
C ASP A 25 -11.93 -11.70 -10.08
N ILE A 26 -11.83 -10.49 -9.55
CA ILE A 26 -11.66 -9.26 -10.35
C ILE A 26 -10.35 -9.32 -11.15
N ILE A 27 -9.22 -9.69 -10.54
CA ILE A 27 -7.94 -9.82 -11.25
C ILE A 27 -8.03 -10.82 -12.40
N ASN A 28 -8.72 -11.94 -12.20
CA ASN A 28 -8.82 -13.01 -13.19
C ASN A 28 -9.71 -12.64 -14.39
N ASN A 29 -10.68 -11.74 -14.19
CA ASN A 29 -11.68 -11.35 -15.19
C ASN A 29 -11.45 -9.96 -15.80
N SER A 30 -10.60 -9.11 -15.21
CA SER A 30 -10.29 -7.79 -15.73
C SER A 30 -9.20 -7.82 -16.80
N ASN A 31 -9.36 -6.96 -17.80
CA ASN A 31 -8.30 -6.61 -18.77
C ASN A 31 -7.73 -5.20 -18.50
N ASN A 32 -8.19 -4.53 -17.45
CA ASN A 32 -7.74 -3.20 -17.07
C ASN A 32 -6.57 -3.31 -16.09
N GLU A 33 -5.37 -2.95 -16.57
CA GLU A 33 -4.16 -3.03 -15.76
C GLU A 33 -4.24 -2.22 -14.46
N SER A 34 -4.89 -1.04 -14.47
CA SER A 34 -5.05 -0.24 -13.26
C SER A 34 -5.91 -0.94 -12.22
N GLU A 35 -6.98 -1.63 -12.65
CA GLU A 35 -7.85 -2.40 -11.76
C GLU A 35 -7.12 -3.62 -11.21
N ILE A 36 -6.37 -4.34 -12.06
CA ILE A 36 -5.52 -5.45 -11.64
C ILE A 36 -4.53 -5.00 -10.57
N GLN A 37 -3.83 -3.88 -10.77
CA GLN A 37 -2.87 -3.37 -9.77
C GLN A 37 -3.55 -2.93 -8.48
N GLN A 38 -4.73 -2.32 -8.57
CA GLN A 38 -5.51 -1.94 -7.39
C GLN A 38 -5.87 -3.15 -6.53
N GLN A 39 -6.42 -4.20 -7.16
CA GLN A 39 -6.82 -5.41 -6.45
C GLN A 39 -5.61 -6.16 -5.91
N LEU A 40 -4.51 -6.24 -6.67
CA LEU A 40 -3.27 -6.82 -6.15
C LEU A 40 -2.77 -6.05 -4.93
N ASN A 41 -2.78 -4.71 -4.97
CA ASN A 41 -2.42 -3.88 -3.82
C ASN A 41 -3.32 -4.16 -2.61
N ASN A 42 -4.64 -4.28 -2.80
CA ASN A 42 -5.58 -4.64 -1.74
C ASN A 42 -5.23 -5.99 -1.11
N ILE A 43 -4.98 -7.01 -1.93
CA ILE A 43 -4.57 -8.34 -1.46
C ILE A 43 -3.31 -8.24 -0.61
N LEU A 44 -2.26 -7.56 -1.08
CA LEU A 44 -0.98 -7.50 -0.35
C LEU A 44 -1.12 -6.82 1.02
N TYR A 45 -1.89 -5.73 1.11
CA TYR A 45 -2.15 -5.09 2.39
C TYR A 45 -3.02 -5.96 3.31
N LYS A 46 -4.05 -6.64 2.77
CA LYS A 46 -4.83 -7.63 3.54
C LYS A 46 -3.92 -8.74 4.10
N LEU A 47 -3.01 -9.29 3.29
CA LEU A 47 -2.02 -10.28 3.74
C LEU A 47 -1.10 -9.74 4.83
N TYR A 48 -0.71 -8.47 4.76
CA TYR A 48 0.12 -7.84 5.79
C TYR A 48 -0.59 -7.81 7.14
N LEU A 49 -1.89 -7.50 7.15
CA LEU A 49 -2.72 -7.44 8.37
C LEU A 49 -2.87 -8.79 9.07
N ILE A 50 -2.71 -9.91 8.35
CA ILE A 50 -2.71 -11.27 8.88
C ILE A 50 -1.30 -11.88 8.96
N ASN A 51 -0.26 -11.04 8.92
CA ASN A 51 1.15 -11.41 9.08
C ASN A 51 1.69 -12.42 8.04
N LEU A 52 1.13 -12.44 6.82
CA LEU A 52 1.60 -13.28 5.71
C LEU A 52 2.67 -12.57 4.87
N LYS A 53 3.73 -12.09 5.53
CA LYS A 53 4.78 -11.25 4.91
C LYS A 53 5.61 -12.00 3.86
N ASP A 54 5.87 -13.29 4.06
CA ASP A 54 6.63 -14.09 3.09
C ASP A 54 5.87 -14.29 1.78
N ASP A 55 4.53 -14.41 1.84
CA ASP A 55 3.68 -14.47 0.66
C ASP A 55 3.69 -13.13 -0.09
N ILE A 56 3.74 -11.99 0.61
CA ILE A 56 3.87 -10.66 -0.01
C ILE A 56 5.21 -10.53 -0.74
N LEU A 57 6.31 -10.97 -0.11
CA LEU A 57 7.65 -10.92 -0.70
C LEU A 57 7.78 -11.73 -1.98
N SER A 58 6.95 -12.75 -2.19
CA SER A 58 6.96 -13.51 -3.44
C SER A 58 6.55 -12.68 -4.67
N PHE A 59 5.93 -11.50 -4.48
CA PHE A 59 5.64 -10.52 -5.53
C PHE A 59 6.73 -9.46 -5.70
N GLN A 60 7.78 -9.45 -4.88
CA GLN A 60 8.79 -8.40 -4.90
C GLN A 60 9.45 -8.23 -6.27
N ASN A 61 9.86 -9.34 -6.89
CA ASN A 61 10.49 -9.26 -8.21
C ASN A 61 9.53 -8.71 -9.26
N TYR A 62 8.24 -9.06 -9.19
CA TYR A 62 7.22 -8.54 -10.08
C TYR A 62 7.19 -7.00 -10.06
N PHE A 63 7.11 -6.38 -8.88
CA PHE A 63 7.08 -4.91 -8.76
C PHE A 63 8.42 -4.25 -9.11
N LEU A 64 9.55 -4.85 -8.75
CA LEU A 64 10.87 -4.30 -9.09
C LEU A 64 11.11 -4.27 -10.61
N THR A 65 10.64 -5.29 -11.32
CA THR A 65 10.76 -5.39 -12.79
C THR A 65 9.62 -4.69 -13.54
N TYR A 66 8.58 -4.21 -12.86
CA TYR A 66 7.44 -3.56 -13.51
C TYR A 66 7.89 -2.28 -14.24
N GLU A 67 7.52 -2.12 -15.51
CA GLU A 67 7.96 -0.97 -16.30
C GLU A 67 7.32 0.33 -15.79
N LEU A 68 8.12 1.40 -15.71
CA LEU A 68 7.59 2.71 -15.32
C LEU A 68 6.59 3.18 -16.38
N THR A 69 5.37 3.48 -15.95
CA THR A 69 4.33 4.03 -16.81
C THR A 69 4.00 5.45 -16.42
N SER A 70 3.63 6.29 -17.38
CA SER A 70 3.10 7.63 -17.12
C SER A 70 1.64 7.60 -16.66
N ASP A 71 0.97 6.45 -16.72
CA ASP A 71 -0.38 6.28 -16.18
C ASP A 71 -0.34 6.33 -14.65
N LYS A 72 -0.84 7.45 -14.10
CA LYS A 72 -0.88 7.70 -12.66
C LYS A 72 -1.77 6.71 -11.92
N ASN A 73 -2.82 6.19 -12.55
CA ASN A 73 -3.74 5.26 -11.89
C ASN A 73 -3.04 3.93 -11.65
N ILE A 74 -2.30 3.42 -12.63
CA ILE A 74 -1.47 2.20 -12.48
C ILE A 74 -0.35 2.46 -11.47
N TRP A 75 0.43 3.53 -11.67
CA TRP A 75 1.61 3.79 -10.86
C TRP A 75 1.29 3.97 -9.36
N THR A 76 0.15 4.59 -9.03
CA THR A 76 -0.28 4.77 -7.62
C THR A 76 -0.33 3.44 -6.86
N TRP A 77 -0.83 2.39 -7.50
CA TRP A 77 -0.95 1.07 -6.87
C TRP A 77 0.38 0.32 -6.82
N ILE A 78 1.22 0.45 -7.86
CA ILE A 78 2.59 -0.07 -7.87
C ILE A 78 3.42 0.57 -6.75
N GLU A 79 3.36 1.89 -6.62
CA GLU A 79 4.07 2.66 -5.61
C GLU A 79 3.63 2.29 -4.19
N SER A 80 2.32 2.14 -3.98
CA SER A 80 1.76 1.68 -2.70
C SER A 80 2.26 0.27 -2.32
N SER A 81 2.32 -0.65 -3.30
CA SER A 81 2.85 -2.01 -3.09
C SER A 81 4.36 -2.02 -2.83
N LEU A 82 5.13 -1.18 -3.53
CA LEU A 82 6.55 -0.99 -3.26
C LEU A 82 6.79 -0.39 -1.86
N SER A 83 5.95 0.54 -1.41
CA SER A 83 6.04 1.13 -0.07
C SER A 83 5.81 0.09 1.03
N LEU A 84 4.87 -0.83 0.82
CA LEU A 84 4.69 -2.01 1.68
C LEU A 84 5.93 -2.92 1.69
N LEU A 85 6.52 -3.19 0.52
CA LEU A 85 7.74 -3.99 0.43
C LEU A 85 8.93 -3.32 1.14
N VAL A 86 9.07 -2.00 1.06
CA VAL A 86 10.08 -1.25 1.85
C VAL A 86 9.89 -1.53 3.34
N ARG A 87 8.64 -1.44 3.83
CA ARG A 87 8.32 -1.72 5.23
C ARG A 87 8.72 -3.14 5.64
N ILE A 88 8.33 -4.15 4.86
CA ILE A 88 8.64 -5.55 5.16
C ILE A 88 10.15 -5.83 5.12
N ASN A 89 10.86 -5.31 4.11
CA ASN A 89 12.32 -5.49 4.01
C ASN A 89 13.05 -4.78 5.16
N LYS A 90 12.56 -3.62 5.62
CA LYS A 90 13.07 -2.95 6.82
C LYS A 90 12.91 -3.81 8.07
N GLU A 91 11.73 -4.41 8.26
CA GLU A 91 11.46 -5.32 9.39
C GLU A 91 12.29 -6.60 9.35
N LYS A 92 12.71 -7.06 8.17
CA LYS A 92 13.56 -8.23 7.96
C LYS A 92 15.05 -7.92 7.86
N GLU A 93 15.44 -6.65 8.00
CA GLU A 93 16.83 -6.18 7.85
C GLU A 93 17.43 -6.50 6.47
N ASP A 94 16.60 -6.67 5.43
CA ASP A 94 17.04 -6.86 4.04
C ASP A 94 17.29 -5.51 3.36
N ILE A 95 18.46 -4.95 3.66
CA ILE A 95 18.85 -3.61 3.20
C ILE A 95 18.92 -3.52 1.67
N GLU A 96 19.39 -4.57 1.00
CA GLU A 96 19.52 -4.59 -0.46
C GLU A 96 18.15 -4.41 -1.12
N ASN A 97 17.17 -5.23 -0.75
CA ASN A 97 15.85 -5.15 -1.37
C ASN A 97 15.05 -3.93 -0.91
N LEU A 98 15.28 -3.45 0.32
CA LEU A 98 14.77 -2.17 0.78
C LEU A 98 15.22 -1.04 -0.17
N GLU A 99 16.52 -0.93 -0.44
CA GLU A 99 17.07 0.12 -1.31
C GLU A 99 16.57 0.00 -2.74
N ARG A 100 16.48 -1.23 -3.27
CA ARG A 100 15.93 -1.48 -4.62
C ARG A 100 14.47 -0.99 -4.72
N CYS A 101 13.64 -1.26 -3.73
CA CYS A 101 12.25 -0.80 -3.72
C CYS A 101 12.18 0.74 -3.61
N LEU A 102 12.97 1.35 -2.73
CA LEU A 102 13.04 2.81 -2.59
C LEU A 102 13.48 3.50 -3.88
N ASN A 103 14.53 2.98 -4.52
CA ASN A 103 15.06 3.53 -5.76
C ASN A 103 14.01 3.42 -6.88
N LYS A 104 13.26 2.31 -6.93
CA LYS A 104 12.16 2.15 -7.87
C LYS A 104 11.06 3.20 -7.65
N ILE A 105 10.65 3.45 -6.40
CA ILE A 105 9.66 4.51 -6.12
C ILE A 105 10.19 5.87 -6.56
N LYS A 106 11.41 6.23 -6.13
CA LYS A 106 12.03 7.53 -6.43
C LYS A 106 12.26 7.75 -7.92
N SER A 107 12.47 6.68 -8.70
CA SER A 107 12.65 6.78 -10.15
C SER A 107 11.44 7.39 -10.87
N ALA A 108 10.24 7.26 -10.29
CA ALA A 108 9.02 7.82 -10.85
C ALA A 108 8.83 9.32 -10.59
N PHE A 109 9.64 9.92 -9.70
CA PHE A 109 9.47 11.31 -9.29
C PHE A 109 9.72 12.32 -10.41
N ASN A 110 10.53 11.94 -11.39
CA ASN A 110 10.88 12.77 -12.53
C ASN A 110 10.17 12.34 -13.82
N ILE A 111 9.13 11.50 -13.73
CA ILE A 111 8.31 11.16 -14.90
C ILE A 111 7.52 12.41 -15.32
N GLY A 112 7.91 12.99 -16.45
CA GLY A 112 7.25 14.15 -17.05
C GLY A 112 7.93 14.55 -18.35
N LYS A 113 7.14 14.98 -19.35
CA LYS A 113 7.68 15.40 -20.65
C LYS A 113 8.32 16.80 -20.62
N ASN A 114 8.05 17.59 -19.58
CA ASN A 114 8.57 18.95 -19.40
C ASN A 114 8.67 19.32 -17.91
N GLU A 115 9.36 20.43 -17.63
CA GLU A 115 9.62 20.93 -16.27
C GLU A 115 8.33 21.22 -15.49
N MET A 116 7.29 21.75 -16.14
CA MET A 116 6.01 22.05 -15.50
C MET A 116 5.35 20.78 -14.92
N ILE A 117 5.35 19.67 -15.67
CA ILE A 117 4.78 18.40 -15.21
C ILE A 117 5.60 17.85 -14.02
N ILE A 118 6.92 17.97 -14.08
CA ILE A 118 7.82 17.54 -12.99
C ILE A 118 7.58 18.36 -11.72
N GLU A 119 7.38 19.67 -11.86
CA GLU A 119 7.07 20.57 -10.75
C GLU A 119 5.71 20.23 -10.10
N VAL A 120 4.66 20.03 -10.91
CA VAL A 120 3.33 19.61 -10.43
C VAL A 120 3.41 18.29 -9.66
N ASN A 121 4.14 17.30 -10.19
CA ASN A 121 4.32 16.01 -9.53
C ASN A 121 5.11 16.15 -8.22
N THR A 122 6.14 16.99 -8.21
CA THR A 122 6.93 17.28 -7.00
C THR A 122 6.09 17.94 -5.91
N ASN A 123 5.25 18.92 -6.27
CA ASN A 123 4.37 19.58 -5.33
C ASN A 123 3.28 18.65 -4.78
N ALA A 124 2.70 17.78 -5.63
CA ALA A 124 1.77 16.75 -5.20
C ALA A 124 2.43 15.78 -4.19
N ARG A 125 3.65 15.34 -4.46
CA ARG A 125 4.43 14.48 -3.54
C ARG A 125 4.71 15.17 -2.21
N LYS A 126 5.15 16.43 -2.21
CA LYS A 126 5.38 17.20 -0.97
C LYS A 126 4.13 17.29 -0.11
N ARG A 127 2.97 17.56 -0.71
CA ARG A 127 1.68 17.56 0.01
C ARG A 127 1.38 16.19 0.63
N ARG A 128 1.62 15.11 -0.11
CA ARG A 128 1.43 13.75 0.39
C ARG A 128 2.38 13.41 1.54
N GLN A 129 3.66 13.78 1.46
CA GLN A 129 4.65 13.62 2.54
C GLN A 129 4.27 14.41 3.80
N ASN A 130 3.55 15.52 3.63
CA ASN A 130 2.96 16.33 4.70
C ASN A 130 1.58 15.80 5.17
N GLY A 131 1.17 14.62 4.69
CA GLY A 131 -0.03 13.91 5.12
C GLY A 131 -1.36 14.44 4.60
N PHE A 132 -1.36 15.20 3.50
CA PHE A 132 -2.59 15.73 2.89
C PHE A 132 -3.63 14.66 2.54
N LEU A 133 -3.19 13.41 2.31
CA LEU A 133 -4.07 12.29 1.97
C LEU A 133 -4.45 11.40 3.17
N LEU A 134 -3.95 11.71 4.37
CA LEU A 134 -4.31 10.99 5.58
C LEU A 134 -5.79 11.16 5.88
N LYS A 135 -6.42 10.07 6.33
CA LYS A 135 -7.87 9.94 6.49
C LYS A 135 -8.37 10.19 7.92
N ASN A 136 -7.66 10.97 8.73
CA ASN A 136 -8.01 11.18 10.16
C ASN A 136 -9.47 11.61 10.37
N ASP A 137 -9.91 12.62 9.62
CA ASP A 137 -11.26 13.15 9.71
C ASP A 137 -12.31 12.11 9.28
N LYS A 138 -12.00 11.35 8.22
CA LYS A 138 -12.88 10.30 7.68
C LYS A 138 -13.00 9.08 8.59
N ILE A 139 -11.91 8.69 9.23
CA ILE A 139 -11.94 7.65 10.27
C ILE A 139 -12.80 8.13 11.45
N SER A 140 -12.62 9.38 11.88
CA SER A 140 -13.38 9.95 13.00
C SER A 140 -14.88 10.05 12.69
N GLU A 141 -15.24 10.44 11.46
CA GLU A 141 -16.61 10.49 10.94
C GLU A 141 -17.24 9.09 10.99
N ALA A 142 -16.60 8.07 10.40
CA ALA A 142 -17.10 6.70 10.39
C ALA A 142 -17.30 6.12 11.81
N ILE A 143 -16.37 6.40 12.74
CA ILE A 143 -16.51 6.01 14.16
C ILE A 143 -17.74 6.68 14.79
N SER A 144 -17.94 7.97 14.53
CA SER A 144 -19.06 8.72 15.09
C SER A 144 -20.42 8.23 14.58
N GLU A 145 -20.45 7.73 13.34
CA GLU A 145 -21.63 7.15 12.70
C GLU A 145 -21.83 5.66 13.00
N ALA A 146 -20.88 5.04 13.72
CA ALA A 146 -20.83 3.60 13.95
C ALA A 146 -20.81 2.76 12.65
N ASP A 147 -20.26 3.31 11.56
CA ASP A 147 -20.07 2.61 10.29
C ASP A 147 -18.73 1.86 10.28
N ASN A 148 -18.78 0.62 10.78
CA ASN A 148 -17.60 -0.23 10.91
C ASN A 148 -16.98 -0.60 9.55
N GLU A 149 -17.77 -0.64 8.46
CA GLU A 149 -17.24 -1.01 7.15
C GLU A 149 -16.47 0.17 6.54
N LEU A 150 -17.02 1.38 6.58
CA LEU A 150 -16.31 2.58 6.16
C LEU A 150 -15.08 2.86 7.03
N GLU A 151 -15.14 2.60 8.34
CA GLU A 151 -13.97 2.74 9.21
C GLU A 151 -12.83 1.82 8.71
N LYS A 152 -13.12 0.55 8.42
CA LYS A 152 -12.11 -0.40 7.90
C LYS A 152 -11.52 0.10 6.58
N GLU A 153 -12.34 0.55 5.64
CA GLU A 153 -11.87 1.06 4.35
C GLU A 153 -10.97 2.29 4.49
N TYR A 154 -11.37 3.24 5.33
CA TYR A 154 -10.60 4.45 5.58
C TYR A 154 -9.30 4.16 6.32
N ARG A 155 -9.30 3.28 7.31
CA ARG A 155 -8.08 2.84 8.01
C ARG A 155 -7.13 2.10 7.08
N LEU A 156 -7.62 1.23 6.20
CA LEU A 156 -6.78 0.54 5.22
C LEU A 156 -6.12 1.54 4.26
N SER A 157 -6.91 2.50 3.76
CA SER A 157 -6.40 3.59 2.91
C SER A 157 -5.40 4.45 3.66
N HIS A 158 -5.64 4.71 4.95
CA HIS A 158 -4.76 5.47 5.82
C HIS A 158 -3.40 4.77 6.03
N ILE A 159 -3.39 3.46 6.29
CA ILE A 159 -2.15 2.67 6.40
C ILE A 159 -1.32 2.76 5.12
N LYS A 160 -1.95 2.62 3.94
CA LYS A 160 -1.25 2.74 2.65
C LYS A 160 -0.51 4.07 2.51
N GLU A 161 -1.15 5.16 2.94
CA GLU A 161 -0.54 6.49 2.94
C GLU A 161 0.59 6.62 3.95
N LEU A 162 0.42 6.10 5.18
CA LEU A 162 1.48 6.10 6.20
C LEU A 162 2.71 5.32 5.73
N PHE A 163 2.54 4.18 5.06
CA PHE A 163 3.65 3.37 4.56
C PHE A 163 4.41 4.08 3.46
N PHE A 164 3.72 4.81 2.59
CA PHE A 164 4.38 5.67 1.60
C PHE A 164 5.22 6.77 2.29
N ILE A 165 4.65 7.46 3.27
CA ILE A 165 5.35 8.54 3.98
C ILE A 165 6.56 7.98 4.74
N ASP A 166 6.43 6.85 5.43
CA ASP A 166 7.54 6.16 6.12
C ASP A 166 8.65 5.75 5.14
N ALA A 167 8.28 5.25 3.95
CA ALA A 167 9.24 4.80 2.95
C ALA A 167 10.07 5.96 2.37
N ILE A 168 9.41 7.04 1.96
CA ILE A 168 10.08 8.15 1.24
C ILE A 168 10.69 9.19 2.18
N GLY A 169 10.25 9.21 3.44
CA GLY A 169 10.60 10.21 4.43
C GLY A 169 9.45 11.19 4.63
N ASN A 170 9.22 11.52 5.89
CA ASN A 170 8.23 12.50 6.32
C ASN A 170 8.60 13.91 5.83
N GLY A 171 7.56 14.71 5.55
CA GLY A 171 7.73 16.12 5.24
C GLY A 171 7.82 16.98 6.52
N ASP A 172 7.77 18.29 6.35
CA ASP A 172 8.02 19.27 7.42
C ASP A 172 6.94 19.27 8.52
N THR A 173 5.73 18.78 8.22
CA THR A 173 4.57 18.93 9.11
C THR A 173 4.25 17.70 9.95
N ILE A 174 4.89 16.55 9.67
CA ILE A 174 4.59 15.27 10.33
C ILE A 174 5.88 14.69 10.87
N THR A 175 5.86 14.23 12.12
CA THR A 175 7.03 13.60 12.74
C THR A 175 7.07 12.10 12.51
N LYS A 176 8.25 11.50 12.68
CA LYS A 176 8.43 10.06 12.57
C LYS A 176 7.64 9.32 13.66
N GLU A 177 7.62 9.87 14.87
CA GLU A 177 6.91 9.33 16.02
C GLU A 177 5.40 9.30 15.78
N PHE A 178 4.84 10.34 15.14
CA PHE A 178 3.44 10.35 14.75
C PHE A 178 3.13 9.22 13.78
N ILE A 179 3.96 9.04 12.74
CA ILE A 179 3.76 7.97 11.74
C ILE A 179 3.81 6.59 12.40
N ASP A 180 4.80 6.34 13.25
CA ASP A 180 4.93 5.06 13.94
C ASP A 180 3.74 4.78 14.88
N SER A 181 3.29 5.79 15.62
CA SER A 181 2.09 5.69 16.46
C SER A 181 0.84 5.38 15.63
N GLU A 182 0.62 6.09 14.53
CA GLU A 182 -0.57 5.89 13.69
C GLU A 182 -0.55 4.53 12.98
N ILE A 183 0.62 4.07 12.53
CA ILE A 183 0.76 2.71 11.99
C ILE A 183 0.38 1.68 13.06
N ALA A 184 0.93 1.80 14.27
CA ALA A 184 0.65 0.88 15.35
C ALA A 184 -0.83 0.86 15.75
N ASN A 185 -1.45 2.03 15.86
CA ASN A 185 -2.88 2.19 16.16
C ASN A 185 -3.76 1.48 15.13
N ASN A 186 -3.51 1.70 13.83
CA ASN A 186 -4.30 1.10 12.77
C ASN A 186 -4.05 -0.42 12.64
N ILE A 187 -2.81 -0.90 12.81
CA ILE A 187 -2.53 -2.35 12.84
C ILE A 187 -3.22 -3.01 14.03
N HIS A 188 -3.22 -2.37 15.20
CA HIS A 188 -3.90 -2.89 16.39
C HIS A 188 -5.41 -3.01 16.17
N PHE A 189 -6.04 -2.01 15.55
CA PHE A 189 -7.45 -2.07 15.16
C PHE A 189 -7.74 -3.34 14.33
N PHE A 190 -7.02 -3.57 13.22
CA PHE A 190 -7.26 -4.76 12.39
C PHE A 190 -6.95 -6.07 13.12
N SER A 191 -5.93 -6.08 13.97
CA SER A 191 -5.59 -7.25 14.80
C SER A 191 -6.69 -7.58 15.81
N SER A 192 -7.46 -6.58 16.26
CA SER A 192 -8.59 -6.78 17.18
C SER A 192 -9.84 -7.36 16.51
N LEU A 193 -9.96 -7.22 15.18
CA LEU A 193 -11.07 -7.78 14.39
C LEU A 193 -10.89 -9.27 14.08
N ASN A 194 -9.64 -9.76 14.10
CA ASN A 194 -9.27 -11.14 13.75
C ASN A 194 -9.13 -12.05 14.99
N LYS A 195 -9.69 -11.66 16.14
CA LYS A 195 -9.71 -12.43 17.41
C LYS A 195 -11.07 -13.05 17.63
#